data_AF-A0A1F3ZEL9-F1
#
_entry.id   AF-A0A1F3ZEL9-F1
#
_cell.length_a   1.000
_cell.length_b   1.000
_cell.length_c   1.000
_cell.angle_alpha   90.00
_cell.angle_beta   90.00
_cell.angle_gamma   90.00
#
_symmetry.space_group_name_H-M   'P 1'
#
loop_
_entity.id
_entity.type
_entity.pdbx_description
1 polymer ?
#
loop_
_entity_poly.entity_id
_entity_poly.type
_entity_poly.pdbx_seq_one_letter_code
_entity_poly.pdbx_strand_id
1 'polypeptide(L)'
;MGRTPRSKDRQRSQLDPLIPDDPAAPEPRGKRGSYTHYLKARAILAERLQASPEEIAIWAWFGRSVGKDPAGGIDGYLDPDQHGGKPPRFHFRYDFQGNFDYLPQLMQCYFRADDLQSFQPADRYLTFAGVVERFKRFCGEEEGIALVRAKAASGDLASFHPLTGGTSESKAWQGEEGFPPLEQGMFLLSQVLEIEAECAPDQVLVSPSRTRIQPPVVSAAVSFDKEVALRFSAPSGGVKQEFVPLTRELEGWFEKPLTDLPEEKRQRVGGVFLVAWDQLTPEQRRIFAEQWDYQHDPAIEAERTQGWEEAIVDWRYWGQLPTLSAEEFCILRHVTDPRKFESERQTIPGGAGATLGQRVEDDLRRVVADSAVSEKKRLPLGRWVSWASKVGLICPGFMRTNADAASKDDVTEGRDRHYSSVEGITPKQFIERYAANVRGGKQFLDKWFKGKTRKKGEKPAAEQFRLDGSRGRYNESAMLAALKEEGRYSEIGH
;
A
#
# COMPACT_ATOMS: atom_id res chain seq x y z
N MET A 1 -9.86 -0.62 81.25
CA MET A 1 -9.99 -1.15 79.87
C MET A 1 -11.47 -1.14 79.51
N GLY A 2 -11.83 -0.67 78.31
CA GLY A 2 -13.18 -0.81 77.73
C GLY A 2 -14.13 0.38 77.93
N ARG A 3 -14.01 1.40 77.08
CA ARG A 3 -14.93 2.55 77.00
C ARG A 3 -16.17 2.24 76.15
N THR A 4 -17.28 2.84 76.55
CA THR A 4 -18.60 2.96 75.92
C THR A 4 -18.58 3.62 74.53
N PRO A 5 -19.67 3.49 73.74
CA PRO A 5 -20.06 4.53 72.80
C PRO A 5 -21.47 5.09 73.09
N ARG A 6 -21.54 6.43 73.06
CA ARG A 6 -22.74 7.27 73.16
C ARG A 6 -23.18 7.74 71.77
N SER A 7 -24.48 8.02 71.68
CA SER A 7 -25.24 8.49 70.54
C SER A 7 -24.93 9.92 70.08
N LYS A 8 -25.19 10.16 68.78
CA LYS A 8 -25.83 11.31 68.12
C LYS A 8 -25.58 12.72 68.70
N ASP A 9 -24.98 13.61 67.92
CA ASP A 9 -25.73 14.70 67.25
C ASP A 9 -24.88 15.58 66.30
N ARG A 10 -25.61 16.23 65.39
CA ARG A 10 -25.22 17.12 64.28
C ARG A 10 -24.23 18.24 64.61
N GLN A 11 -23.34 18.55 63.67
CA GLN A 11 -23.11 19.92 63.18
C GLN A 11 -22.67 19.94 61.70
N ARG A 12 -23.34 20.79 60.91
CA ARG A 12 -23.05 21.18 59.52
C ARG A 12 -21.84 22.13 59.49
N SER A 13 -20.91 21.96 58.54
CA SER A 13 -20.38 23.05 57.71
C SER A 13 -19.55 22.54 56.52
N GLN A 14 -20.08 22.78 55.32
CA GLN A 14 -19.43 23.18 54.06
C GLN A 14 -18.01 22.66 53.73
N LEU A 15 -17.93 21.84 52.68
CA LEU A 15 -17.14 22.08 51.46
C LEU A 15 -17.39 20.93 50.47
N ASP A 16 -18.18 21.19 49.44
CA ASP A 16 -18.28 20.36 48.25
C ASP A 16 -17.03 20.55 47.37
N PRO A 17 -16.58 19.50 46.67
CA PRO A 17 -16.13 19.63 45.31
C PRO A 17 -17.11 18.91 44.36
N LEU A 18 -17.66 19.73 43.47
CA LEU A 18 -18.29 19.43 42.18
C LEU A 18 -17.91 18.06 41.58
N ILE A 19 -18.84 17.11 41.60
CA ILE A 19 -18.91 16.03 40.63
C ILE A 19 -19.99 16.45 39.62
N PRO A 20 -19.65 16.75 38.36
CA PRO A 20 -20.66 17.03 37.34
C PRO A 20 -21.45 15.76 37.04
N ASP A 21 -22.74 15.97 36.84
CA ASP A 21 -23.76 15.00 36.46
C ASP A 21 -23.29 14.01 35.37
N ASP A 22 -23.61 12.74 35.62
CA ASP A 22 -23.54 11.62 34.69
C ASP A 22 -24.58 11.82 33.57
N PRO A 23 -24.18 12.08 32.30
CA PRO A 23 -25.12 12.17 31.21
C PRO A 23 -25.12 10.87 30.39
N ALA A 24 -26.33 10.34 30.29
CA ALA A 24 -26.81 9.38 29.29
C ALA A 24 -26.46 7.89 29.52
N ALA A 25 -27.55 7.17 29.82
CA ALA A 25 -27.70 5.74 29.62
C ALA A 25 -27.09 5.28 28.27
N PRO A 26 -26.52 4.06 28.18
CA PRO A 26 -25.97 3.56 26.95
C PRO A 26 -27.05 3.57 25.87
N GLU A 27 -26.79 4.30 24.79
CA GLU A 27 -27.64 4.30 23.61
C GLU A 27 -27.94 2.86 23.16
N PRO A 28 -29.15 2.59 22.67
CA PRO A 28 -29.52 1.27 22.20
C PRO A 28 -28.49 0.82 21.17
N ARG A 29 -27.95 -0.39 21.35
CA ARG A 29 -27.00 -1.02 20.40
C ARG A 29 -27.63 -0.99 19.01
N GLY A 30 -27.28 0.03 18.21
CA GLY A 30 -27.70 0.16 16.84
C GLY A 30 -27.35 -1.13 16.10
N LYS A 31 -28.26 -1.61 15.25
CA LYS A 31 -28.01 -2.75 14.35
C LYS A 31 -26.60 -2.59 13.78
N ARG A 32 -25.75 -3.60 13.99
CA ARG A 32 -24.41 -3.66 13.38
C ARG A 32 -24.57 -3.28 11.91
N GLY A 33 -23.96 -2.17 11.50
CA GLY A 33 -24.04 -1.70 10.12
C GLY A 33 -23.59 -2.84 9.21
N SER A 34 -24.43 -3.24 8.26
CA SER A 34 -24.04 -4.29 7.32
C SER A 34 -22.98 -3.73 6.38
N TYR A 35 -21.78 -4.29 6.43
CA TYR A 35 -20.72 -3.98 5.49
C TYR A 35 -20.81 -4.90 4.26
N THR A 36 -20.42 -4.38 3.12
CA THR A 36 -20.49 -5.03 1.81
C THR A 36 -19.10 -5.02 1.21
N HIS A 37 -18.55 -6.21 0.96
CA HIS A 37 -17.25 -6.36 0.32
C HIS A 37 -17.21 -5.67 -1.06
N TYR A 38 -16.05 -5.11 -1.42
CA TYR A 38 -15.83 -4.30 -2.63
C TYR A 38 -16.48 -4.84 -3.90
N LEU A 39 -16.42 -6.13 -4.19
CA LEU A 39 -16.96 -6.66 -5.46
C LEU A 39 -18.46 -6.55 -5.57
N LYS A 40 -19.15 -6.77 -4.44
CA LYS A 40 -20.59 -6.61 -4.36
C LYS A 40 -20.93 -5.14 -4.40
N ALA A 41 -20.14 -4.30 -3.71
CA ALA A 41 -20.24 -2.85 -3.81
C ALA A 41 -20.07 -2.36 -5.26
N ARG A 42 -19.08 -2.89 -5.99
CA ARG A 42 -18.79 -2.62 -7.39
C ARG A 42 -19.96 -3.00 -8.27
N ALA A 43 -20.57 -4.17 -8.07
CA ALA A 43 -21.77 -4.54 -8.83
C ALA A 43 -22.92 -3.56 -8.59
N ILE A 44 -23.17 -3.16 -7.33
CA ILE A 44 -24.20 -2.19 -6.97
C ILE A 44 -23.93 -0.82 -7.61
N LEU A 45 -22.69 -0.31 -7.50
CA LEU A 45 -22.32 1.01 -8.04
C LEU A 45 -22.25 0.99 -9.58
N ALA A 46 -21.82 -0.11 -10.19
CA ALA A 46 -21.87 -0.27 -11.64
C ALA A 46 -23.31 -0.30 -12.16
N GLU A 47 -24.23 -1.00 -11.49
CA GLU A 47 -25.63 -1.01 -11.88
C GLU A 47 -26.29 0.36 -11.72
N ARG A 48 -26.06 1.02 -10.57
CA ARG A 48 -26.75 2.28 -10.24
C ARG A 48 -26.16 3.50 -10.93
N LEU A 49 -24.83 3.55 -11.04
CA LEU A 49 -24.10 4.74 -11.48
C LEU A 49 -23.28 4.48 -12.75
N GLN A 50 -23.23 3.25 -13.27
CA GLN A 50 -22.29 2.87 -14.34
C GLN A 50 -20.84 3.17 -13.93
N ALA A 51 -20.53 3.01 -12.64
CA ALA A 51 -19.22 3.30 -12.10
C ALA A 51 -18.18 2.27 -12.58
N SER A 52 -17.01 2.77 -13.00
CA SER A 52 -15.86 1.90 -13.26
C SER A 52 -15.12 1.52 -11.96
N PRO A 53 -14.28 0.47 -11.96
CA PRO A 53 -13.38 0.17 -10.84
C PRO A 53 -12.51 1.37 -10.43
N GLU A 54 -11.99 2.10 -11.40
CA GLU A 54 -11.13 3.27 -11.20
C GLU A 54 -11.90 4.41 -10.50
N GLU A 55 -13.14 4.68 -10.90
CA GLU A 55 -13.98 5.69 -10.24
C GLU A 55 -14.24 5.31 -8.78
N ILE A 56 -14.54 4.05 -8.49
CA ILE A 56 -14.73 3.57 -7.13
C ILE A 56 -13.45 3.71 -6.32
N ALA A 57 -12.29 3.44 -6.93
CA ALA A 57 -10.99 3.60 -6.28
C ALA A 57 -10.74 5.07 -5.90
N ILE A 58 -11.03 6.01 -6.81
CA ILE A 58 -10.91 7.45 -6.55
C ILE A 58 -11.88 7.88 -5.45
N TRP A 59 -13.15 7.48 -5.51
CA TRP A 59 -14.12 7.82 -4.45
C TRP A 59 -13.74 7.22 -3.10
N ALA A 60 -13.17 6.00 -3.07
CA ALA A 60 -12.66 5.37 -1.86
C ALA A 60 -11.45 6.13 -1.29
N TRP A 61 -10.57 6.63 -2.18
CA TRP A 61 -9.41 7.41 -1.78
C TRP A 61 -9.79 8.72 -1.11
N PHE A 62 -10.73 9.47 -1.68
CA PHE A 62 -11.29 10.68 -1.04
C PHE A 62 -12.06 10.34 0.24
N GLY A 63 -12.80 9.23 0.20
CA GLY A 63 -13.80 8.85 1.20
C GLY A 63 -14.86 9.92 1.43
N ARG A 64 -15.69 9.71 2.45
CA ARG A 64 -16.77 10.63 2.79
C ARG A 64 -16.17 11.81 3.55
N SER A 65 -15.82 12.88 2.82
CA SER A 65 -15.51 14.15 3.47
C SER A 65 -16.77 14.65 4.19
N VAL A 66 -16.70 14.77 5.52
CA VAL A 66 -17.74 15.37 6.37
C VAL A 66 -17.76 16.88 6.11
N GLY A 67 -18.54 17.37 5.12
CA GLY A 67 -18.59 18.79 4.78
C GLY A 67 -19.41 19.13 3.53
N LYS A 68 -19.56 20.43 3.24
CA LYS A 68 -20.43 20.99 2.18
C LYS A 68 -19.87 20.99 0.75
N ASP A 69 -18.72 20.35 0.50
CA ASP A 69 -17.98 20.49 -0.77
C ASP A 69 -17.86 19.16 -1.56
N PRO A 70 -17.58 19.23 -2.88
CA PRO A 70 -18.09 18.29 -3.88
C PRO A 70 -17.05 17.29 -4.39
N ALA A 71 -16.00 16.95 -3.64
CA ALA A 71 -15.14 15.83 -4.04
C ALA A 71 -15.88 14.48 -3.89
N GLY A 72 -16.88 14.41 -3.02
CA GLY A 72 -17.90 13.35 -2.94
C GLY A 72 -17.36 11.93 -3.08
N GLY A 73 -16.57 11.48 -2.10
CA GLY A 73 -16.13 10.08 -2.01
C GLY A 73 -17.02 9.21 -1.13
N ILE A 74 -16.67 7.93 -1.05
CA ILE A 74 -17.36 6.94 -0.22
C ILE A 74 -16.34 6.26 0.69
N ASP A 75 -16.64 6.16 1.99
CA ASP A 75 -15.72 5.53 2.92
C ASP A 75 -15.57 4.03 2.65
N GLY A 76 -14.32 3.62 2.50
CA GLY A 76 -13.90 2.24 2.57
C GLY A 76 -13.50 1.85 4.00
N TYR A 77 -13.60 0.57 4.32
CA TYR A 77 -13.26 0.00 5.62
C TYR A 77 -12.49 -1.31 5.44
N LEU A 78 -11.66 -1.66 6.42
CA LEU A 78 -11.07 -3.00 6.51
C LEU A 78 -12.13 -4.04 6.90
N ASP A 79 -11.72 -5.30 6.97
CA ASP A 79 -12.62 -6.43 7.24
C ASP A 79 -13.34 -6.28 8.60
N PRO A 80 -14.67 -6.12 8.63
CA PRO A 80 -15.42 -5.94 9.86
C PRO A 80 -15.31 -7.15 10.81
N ASP A 81 -15.15 -8.37 10.29
CA ASP A 81 -15.11 -9.58 11.10
C ASP A 81 -13.79 -9.68 11.86
N GLN A 82 -12.69 -9.25 11.24
CA GLN A 82 -11.37 -9.17 11.88
C GLN A 82 -11.30 -8.07 12.95
N HIS A 83 -12.19 -7.07 12.87
CA HIS A 83 -12.19 -5.89 13.74
C HIS A 83 -13.43 -5.80 14.65
N GLY A 84 -14.06 -6.93 14.97
CA GLY A 84 -15.13 -6.99 15.97
C GLY A 84 -16.37 -6.14 15.65
N GLY A 85 -16.63 -5.89 14.36
CA GLY A 85 -17.76 -5.11 13.85
C GLY A 85 -17.56 -3.59 13.84
N LYS A 86 -16.36 -3.09 14.21
CA LYS A 86 -15.97 -1.69 14.08
C LYS A 86 -14.67 -1.59 13.27
N PRO A 87 -14.70 -1.91 11.98
CA PRO A 87 -13.49 -1.86 11.16
C PRO A 87 -12.93 -0.45 11.07
N PRO A 88 -11.60 -0.30 11.09
CA PRO A 88 -10.96 0.97 10.77
C PRO A 88 -11.22 1.34 9.31
N ARG A 89 -11.10 2.63 9.00
CA ARG A 89 -11.20 3.14 7.63
C ARG A 89 -10.07 2.55 6.78
N PHE A 90 -10.40 2.16 5.56
CA PHE A 90 -9.42 1.72 4.58
C PHE A 90 -8.67 2.93 4.02
N HIS A 91 -7.36 2.79 3.91
CA HIS A 91 -6.49 3.73 3.22
C HIS A 91 -5.61 2.97 2.25
N PHE A 92 -5.42 3.53 1.06
CA PHE A 92 -4.45 2.99 0.12
C PHE A 92 -3.04 3.12 0.71
N ARG A 93 -2.31 2.02 0.73
CA ARG A 93 -0.89 1.95 1.03
C ARG A 93 -0.14 2.25 -0.25
N TYR A 94 0.70 3.27 -0.21
CA TYR A 94 1.53 3.63 -1.35
C TYR A 94 2.92 3.00 -1.22
N ASP A 95 3.34 2.25 -2.25
CA ASP A 95 4.72 1.82 -2.39
C ASP A 95 5.43 2.73 -3.41
N PHE A 96 6.62 3.24 -3.05
CA PHE A 96 7.44 4.07 -3.92
C PHE A 96 8.22 3.23 -4.96
N GLN A 97 7.89 1.95 -5.14
CA GLN A 97 8.65 1.03 -6.00
C GLN A 97 8.07 0.93 -7.42
N GLY A 98 7.20 1.88 -7.78
CA GLY A 98 6.61 1.97 -9.12
C GLY A 98 5.52 0.94 -9.39
N ASN A 99 4.97 0.30 -8.35
CA ASN A 99 3.78 -0.52 -8.48
C ASN A 99 2.53 0.31 -8.20
N PHE A 100 1.83 0.65 -9.28
CA PHE A 100 0.65 1.52 -9.22
C PHE A 100 -0.67 0.75 -9.22
N ASP A 101 -0.62 -0.58 -9.04
CA ASP A 101 -1.83 -1.41 -9.02
C ASP A 101 -2.61 -1.22 -7.71
N TYR A 102 -3.66 -0.42 -7.79
CA TYR A 102 -4.56 -0.14 -6.69
C TYR A 102 -5.56 -1.28 -6.42
N LEU A 103 -5.79 -2.16 -7.40
CA LEU A 103 -6.88 -3.11 -7.35
C LEU A 103 -6.71 -4.13 -6.22
N PRO A 104 -5.53 -4.74 -5.97
CA PRO A 104 -5.34 -5.66 -4.84
C PRO A 104 -5.67 -5.07 -3.48
N GLN A 105 -5.49 -3.76 -3.31
CA GLN A 105 -5.81 -3.08 -2.05
C GLN A 105 -7.30 -2.80 -1.95
N LEU A 106 -7.91 -2.29 -3.03
CA LEU A 106 -9.34 -2.06 -3.09
C LEU A 106 -10.14 -3.37 -2.92
N MET A 107 -9.57 -4.51 -3.33
CA MET A 107 -10.15 -5.84 -3.15
C MET A 107 -10.26 -6.28 -1.68
N GLN A 108 -9.55 -5.62 -0.76
CA GLN A 108 -9.64 -5.87 0.69
C GLN A 108 -10.63 -4.91 1.38
N CYS A 109 -11.23 -4.01 0.60
CA CYS A 109 -12.08 -2.94 1.11
C CYS A 109 -13.55 -3.38 1.24
N TYR A 110 -14.19 -2.89 2.29
CA TYR A 110 -15.60 -3.03 2.58
C TYR A 110 -16.28 -1.67 2.63
N PHE A 111 -17.55 -1.61 2.25
CA PHE A 111 -18.34 -0.37 2.24
C PHE A 111 -19.61 -0.58 3.05
N ARG A 112 -20.08 0.42 3.79
CA ARG A 112 -21.37 0.31 4.49
C ARG A 112 -22.51 0.20 3.46
N ALA A 113 -23.45 -0.69 3.70
CA ALA A 113 -24.57 -0.91 2.76
C ALA A 113 -25.41 0.35 2.56
N ASP A 114 -25.71 1.08 3.64
CA ASP A 114 -26.48 2.33 3.57
C ASP A 114 -25.74 3.40 2.77
N ASP A 115 -24.41 3.43 2.90
CA ASP A 115 -23.55 4.33 2.13
C ASP A 115 -23.63 3.98 0.66
N LEU A 116 -23.49 2.71 0.29
CA LEU A 116 -23.62 2.28 -1.09
C LEU A 116 -24.98 2.65 -1.70
N GLN A 117 -26.08 2.55 -0.95
CA GLN A 117 -27.42 2.87 -1.45
C GLN A 117 -27.69 4.37 -1.55
N SER A 118 -27.17 5.17 -0.62
CA SER A 118 -27.38 6.62 -0.59
C SER A 118 -26.32 7.41 -1.34
N PHE A 119 -25.19 6.81 -1.67
CA PHE A 119 -24.06 7.49 -2.29
C PHE A 119 -24.45 8.09 -3.64
N GLN A 120 -24.17 9.38 -3.76
CA GLN A 120 -24.23 10.15 -4.99
C GLN A 120 -22.88 10.86 -5.11
N PRO A 121 -22.05 10.49 -6.10
CA PRO A 121 -20.76 11.14 -6.27
C PRO A 121 -21.01 12.59 -6.67
N ALA A 122 -20.24 13.49 -6.08
CA ALA A 122 -20.38 14.91 -6.39
C ALA A 122 -19.70 15.28 -7.72
N ASP A 123 -18.77 14.44 -8.20
CA ASP A 123 -18.31 14.44 -9.58
C ASP A 123 -18.00 13.00 -10.07
N ARG A 124 -17.95 12.84 -11.39
CA ARG A 124 -17.54 11.62 -12.09
C ARG A 124 -16.10 11.74 -12.56
N TYR A 125 -15.46 10.61 -12.83
CA TYR A 125 -14.09 10.61 -13.29
C TYR A 125 -13.95 9.84 -14.60
N LEU A 126 -13.09 10.33 -15.48
CA LEU A 126 -12.69 9.67 -16.72
C LEU A 126 -11.26 9.18 -16.61
N THR A 127 -10.98 8.03 -17.21
CA THR A 127 -9.60 7.59 -17.46
C THR A 127 -8.93 8.51 -18.48
N PHE A 128 -7.60 8.52 -18.52
CA PHE A 128 -6.84 9.20 -19.57
C PHE A 128 -7.37 8.90 -20.99
N ALA A 129 -7.55 7.61 -21.30
CA ALA A 129 -8.09 7.18 -22.59
C ALA A 129 -9.51 7.75 -22.85
N GLY A 130 -10.35 7.81 -21.80
CA GLY A 130 -11.68 8.42 -21.89
C GLY A 130 -11.64 9.91 -22.19
N VAL A 131 -10.68 10.65 -21.61
CA VAL A 131 -10.50 12.08 -21.92
C VAL A 131 -9.96 12.27 -23.33
N VAL A 132 -8.96 11.49 -23.75
CA VAL A 132 -8.39 11.57 -25.10
C VAL A 132 -9.45 11.29 -26.16
N GLU A 133 -10.28 10.26 -25.98
CA GLU A 133 -11.35 9.93 -26.93
C GLU A 133 -12.34 11.10 -27.07
N ARG A 134 -12.60 11.82 -25.98
CA ARG A 134 -13.45 13.00 -26.00
C ARG A 134 -12.80 14.20 -26.70
N PHE A 135 -11.51 14.42 -26.52
CA PHE A 135 -10.81 15.53 -27.17
C PHE A 135 -10.47 15.24 -28.64
N LYS A 136 -10.34 13.97 -29.01
CA LYS A 136 -10.11 13.51 -30.38
C LYS A 136 -11.10 14.07 -31.39
N ARG A 137 -12.36 14.31 -30.98
CA ARG A 137 -13.40 14.90 -31.85
C ARG A 137 -13.17 16.37 -32.23
N PHE A 138 -12.31 17.08 -31.49
CA PHE A 138 -12.01 18.49 -31.73
C PHE A 138 -10.70 18.70 -32.48
N CYS A 139 -9.67 17.93 -32.15
CA CYS A 139 -8.31 18.18 -32.64
C CYS A 139 -7.58 16.95 -33.20
N GLY A 140 -8.17 15.75 -33.17
CA GLY A 140 -7.44 14.51 -33.48
C GLY A 140 -6.79 13.89 -32.24
N GLU A 141 -6.24 12.68 -32.40
CA GLU A 141 -5.76 11.88 -31.26
C GLU A 141 -4.45 12.41 -30.67
N GLU A 142 -3.46 12.73 -31.52
CA GLU A 142 -2.15 13.23 -31.07
C GLU A 142 -2.28 14.60 -30.39
N GLU A 143 -3.03 15.52 -31.00
CA GLU A 143 -3.32 16.83 -30.43
C GLU A 143 -4.20 16.72 -29.19
N GLY A 144 -5.10 15.73 -29.11
CA GLY A 144 -5.89 15.43 -27.92
C GLY A 144 -5.01 15.01 -26.75
N ILE A 145 -4.06 14.10 -26.98
CA ILE A 145 -3.05 13.69 -25.99
C ILE A 145 -2.23 14.90 -25.53
N ALA A 146 -1.75 15.73 -26.45
CA ALA A 146 -0.98 16.92 -26.15
C ALA A 146 -1.79 17.94 -25.31
N LEU A 147 -3.08 18.10 -25.61
CA LEU A 147 -4.00 18.97 -24.86
C LEU A 147 -4.19 18.47 -23.43
N VAL A 148 -4.41 17.18 -23.21
CA VAL A 148 -4.55 16.60 -21.84
C VAL A 148 -3.29 16.87 -21.03
N ARG A 149 -2.11 16.59 -21.59
CA ARG A 149 -0.82 16.85 -20.92
C ARG A 149 -0.63 18.32 -20.60
N ALA A 150 -0.87 19.22 -21.56
CA ALA A 150 -0.75 20.65 -21.34
C ALA A 150 -1.69 21.18 -20.25
N LYS A 151 -2.96 20.74 -20.25
CA LYS A 151 -3.94 21.15 -19.25
C LYS A 151 -3.63 20.55 -17.87
N ALA A 152 -3.19 19.30 -17.79
CA ALA A 152 -2.73 18.70 -16.54
C ALA A 152 -1.51 19.43 -15.96
N ALA A 153 -0.52 19.71 -16.81
CA ALA A 153 0.70 20.40 -16.41
C ALA A 153 0.45 21.83 -15.91
N SER A 154 -0.53 22.54 -16.50
CA SER A 154 -0.92 23.88 -16.07
C SER A 154 -1.71 23.90 -14.74
N GLY A 155 -2.33 22.76 -14.39
CA GLY A 155 -3.26 22.61 -13.28
C GLY A 155 -4.73 22.88 -13.64
N ASP A 156 -5.04 23.20 -14.89
CA ASP A 156 -6.41 23.40 -15.38
C ASP A 156 -7.23 22.10 -15.38
N LEU A 157 -6.54 20.95 -15.50
CA LEU A 157 -7.16 19.63 -15.49
C LEU A 157 -6.51 18.78 -14.39
N ALA A 158 -7.21 18.58 -13.28
CA ALA A 158 -6.70 17.82 -12.16
C ALA A 158 -6.61 16.33 -12.52
N SER A 159 -5.42 15.75 -12.33
CA SER A 159 -5.15 14.34 -12.55
C SER A 159 -4.90 13.62 -11.22
N PHE A 160 -5.71 12.61 -10.94
CA PHE A 160 -5.63 11.82 -9.71
C PHE A 160 -5.21 10.39 -10.03
N HIS A 161 -4.48 9.76 -9.13
CA HIS A 161 -4.27 8.31 -9.20
C HIS A 161 -4.66 7.68 -7.86
N PRO A 162 -5.38 6.54 -7.84
CA PRO A 162 -5.97 6.02 -6.59
C PRO A 162 -4.99 5.68 -5.47
N LEU A 163 -3.71 5.41 -5.76
CA LEU A 163 -2.71 5.17 -4.72
C LEU A 163 -2.01 6.42 -4.21
N THR A 164 -1.76 7.37 -5.12
CA THR A 164 -0.84 8.50 -4.90
C THR A 164 -1.55 9.81 -4.76
N GLY A 165 -2.84 9.88 -5.08
CA GLY A 165 -3.61 11.12 -5.18
C GLY A 165 -3.24 12.03 -6.34
N GLY A 166 -2.21 11.69 -7.11
CA GLY A 166 -1.71 12.47 -8.23
C GLY A 166 -0.84 11.65 -9.19
N THR A 167 -0.54 12.21 -10.34
CA THR A 167 0.32 11.62 -11.39
C THR A 167 1.62 12.42 -11.55
N SER A 168 2.56 11.90 -12.33
CA SER A 168 3.84 12.54 -12.64
C SER A 168 3.71 13.90 -13.34
N GLU A 169 2.56 14.20 -13.93
CA GLU A 169 2.28 15.50 -14.58
C GLU A 169 1.34 16.40 -13.78
N SER A 170 0.93 15.95 -12.60
CA SER A 170 0.23 16.82 -11.65
C SER A 170 1.14 17.99 -11.30
N LYS A 171 0.61 19.22 -11.40
CA LYS A 171 1.35 20.46 -11.13
C LYS A 171 2.15 20.45 -9.82
N ALA A 172 1.61 19.81 -8.78
CA ALA A 172 2.25 19.70 -7.47
C ALA A 172 3.50 18.78 -7.46
N TRP A 173 3.66 17.91 -8.46
CA TRP A 173 4.62 16.80 -8.48
C TRP A 173 5.47 16.75 -9.75
N GLN A 174 5.46 17.83 -10.55
CA GLN A 174 6.23 17.89 -11.79
C GLN A 174 7.72 17.67 -11.53
N GLY A 175 8.24 16.58 -12.09
CA GLY A 175 9.66 16.23 -11.99
C GLY A 175 10.02 15.36 -10.78
N GLU A 176 9.06 14.98 -9.93
CA GLU A 176 9.32 14.03 -8.85
C GLU A 176 9.31 12.58 -9.36
N GLU A 177 10.35 11.83 -9.02
CA GLU A 177 10.43 10.40 -9.31
C GLU A 177 9.46 9.61 -8.42
N GLY A 178 8.92 8.52 -8.97
CA GLY A 178 8.07 7.59 -8.23
C GLY A 178 6.57 7.76 -8.45
N PHE A 179 6.09 8.86 -9.04
CA PHE A 179 4.66 9.03 -9.34
C PHE A 179 4.22 8.26 -10.59
N PRO A 180 2.94 7.82 -10.64
CA PRO A 180 2.40 7.10 -11.79
C PRO A 180 2.35 7.99 -13.03
N PRO A 181 2.54 7.41 -14.22
CA PRO A 181 2.41 8.16 -15.47
C PRO A 181 0.99 8.71 -15.63
N LEU A 182 0.87 9.82 -16.35
CA LEU A 182 -0.42 10.52 -16.57
C LEU A 182 -1.48 9.61 -17.20
N GLU A 183 -1.07 8.63 -18.00
CA GLU A 183 -1.93 7.64 -18.66
C GLU A 183 -2.71 6.76 -17.67
N GLN A 184 -2.22 6.63 -16.43
CA GLN A 184 -2.92 5.93 -15.35
C GLN A 184 -3.80 6.86 -14.51
N GLY A 185 -3.82 8.15 -14.85
CA GLY A 185 -4.60 9.17 -14.18
C GLY A 185 -6.10 9.09 -14.46
N MET A 186 -6.86 9.56 -13.48
CA MET A 186 -8.28 9.82 -13.50
C MET A 186 -8.52 11.32 -13.44
N PHE A 187 -9.50 11.81 -14.19
CA PHE A 187 -9.74 13.23 -14.43
C PHE A 187 -11.18 13.58 -14.12
N LEU A 188 -11.41 14.73 -13.48
CA LEU A 188 -12.77 15.20 -13.17
C LEU A 188 -13.55 15.46 -14.46
N LEU A 189 -14.73 14.83 -14.59
CA LEU A 189 -15.59 15.00 -15.76
C LEU A 189 -16.03 16.47 -15.91
N SER A 190 -16.31 17.17 -14.81
CA SER A 190 -16.68 18.60 -14.85
C SER A 190 -15.61 19.46 -15.55
N GLN A 191 -14.34 19.30 -15.18
CA GLN A 191 -13.22 20.03 -15.79
C GLN A 191 -13.02 19.66 -17.26
N VAL A 192 -13.19 18.38 -17.59
CA VAL A 192 -13.17 17.94 -19.00
C VAL A 192 -14.24 18.69 -19.78
N LEU A 193 -15.49 18.75 -19.30
CA LEU A 193 -16.58 19.47 -19.96
C LEU A 193 -16.31 20.98 -20.10
N GLU A 194 -15.68 21.60 -19.10
CA GLU A 194 -15.28 23.02 -19.17
C GLU A 194 -14.26 23.25 -20.30
N ILE A 195 -13.24 22.41 -20.39
CA ILE A 195 -12.23 22.48 -21.46
C ILE A 195 -12.86 22.23 -22.83
N GLU A 196 -13.81 21.30 -22.95
CA GLU A 196 -14.53 21.08 -24.21
C GLU A 196 -15.30 22.32 -24.66
N ALA A 197 -15.93 23.03 -23.73
CA ALA A 197 -16.64 24.27 -24.03
C ALA A 197 -15.69 25.38 -24.50
N GLU A 198 -14.45 25.43 -23.98
CA GLU A 198 -13.40 26.32 -24.46
C GLU A 198 -12.96 25.96 -25.89
N CYS A 199 -12.82 24.67 -26.20
CA CYS A 199 -12.35 24.19 -27.49
C CYS A 199 -13.39 24.29 -28.62
N ALA A 200 -14.69 24.34 -28.31
CA ALA A 200 -15.77 24.40 -29.29
C ALA A 200 -16.83 25.46 -28.94
N PRO A 201 -16.50 26.77 -29.03
CA PRO A 201 -17.40 27.84 -28.60
C PRO A 201 -18.73 27.89 -29.39
N ASP A 202 -18.76 27.34 -30.61
CA ASP A 202 -19.94 27.37 -31.49
C ASP A 202 -20.78 26.06 -31.49
N GLN A 203 -20.37 25.02 -30.76
CA GLN A 203 -21.16 23.80 -30.60
C GLN A 203 -21.79 23.75 -29.21
N VAL A 204 -22.90 24.48 -29.04
CA VAL A 204 -23.69 24.46 -27.80
C VAL A 204 -24.31 23.08 -27.61
N LEU A 205 -23.62 22.20 -26.88
CA LEU A 205 -24.22 21.05 -26.22
C LEU A 205 -24.99 21.55 -24.99
N VAL A 206 -26.29 21.30 -24.98
CA VAL A 206 -27.25 21.65 -23.94
C VAL A 206 -26.70 21.27 -22.55
N SER A 207 -26.30 22.27 -21.76
CA SER A 207 -25.99 22.10 -20.34
C SER A 207 -27.27 22.13 -19.50
N PRO A 208 -27.45 21.27 -18.48
CA PRO A 208 -28.48 21.44 -17.47
C PRO A 208 -28.09 22.63 -16.57
N SER A 209 -29.03 23.56 -16.41
CA SER A 209 -28.86 24.84 -15.73
C SER A 209 -28.21 24.73 -14.34
N ARG A 210 -27.06 25.39 -14.15
CA ARG A 210 -26.59 25.83 -12.83
C ARG A 210 -26.50 27.35 -12.80
N THR A 211 -27.17 27.92 -11.81
CA THR A 211 -27.24 29.35 -11.51
C THR A 211 -25.84 29.90 -11.20
N ARG A 212 -25.40 30.86 -12.01
CA ARG A 212 -24.07 31.49 -11.94
C ARG A 212 -24.07 32.61 -10.89
N ILE A 213 -23.15 32.53 -9.91
CA ILE A 213 -22.68 33.69 -9.15
C ILE A 213 -21.31 34.05 -9.74
N GLN A 214 -21.12 35.31 -10.17
CA GLN A 214 -19.84 35.80 -10.70
C GLN A 214 -18.88 36.20 -9.56
N PRO A 215 -17.56 36.00 -9.72
CA PRO A 215 -16.56 36.68 -8.90
C PRO A 215 -16.01 37.94 -9.60
N PRO A 216 -15.47 38.91 -8.85
CA PRO A 216 -14.85 40.10 -9.42
C PRO A 216 -13.41 39.84 -9.86
N VAL A 217 -13.01 40.59 -10.89
CA VAL A 217 -11.68 40.66 -11.50
C VAL A 217 -10.71 41.42 -10.58
N VAL A 218 -9.53 40.86 -10.31
CA VAL A 218 -8.33 41.66 -10.01
C VAL A 218 -7.08 41.01 -10.61
N SER A 219 -6.33 41.83 -11.34
CA SER A 219 -5.00 41.61 -11.90
C SER A 219 -3.92 42.07 -10.91
N ALA A 220 -2.85 41.29 -10.74
CA ALA A 220 -1.47 41.79 -10.67
C ALA A 220 -0.47 40.62 -10.58
N ALA A 221 0.47 40.58 -11.52
CA ALA A 221 1.64 39.70 -11.50
C ALA A 221 2.78 40.34 -10.71
N VAL A 222 3.45 39.58 -9.83
CA VAL A 222 4.83 39.87 -9.39
C VAL A 222 5.61 38.55 -9.30
N SER A 223 6.72 38.52 -10.02
CA SER A 223 7.69 37.44 -10.18
C SER A 223 8.42 37.09 -8.88
N PHE A 224 8.43 35.80 -8.50
CA PHE A 224 9.08 35.27 -7.30
C PHE A 224 10.08 34.15 -7.64
N ASP A 225 11.09 34.44 -8.46
CA ASP A 225 12.16 33.48 -8.79
C ASP A 225 13.54 34.05 -8.42
N LYS A 226 14.05 33.64 -7.25
CA LYS A 226 15.50 33.43 -6.95
C LYS A 226 15.85 33.04 -5.51
N GLU A 227 14.91 33.03 -4.56
CA GLU A 227 15.27 32.85 -3.14
C GLU A 227 15.19 31.39 -2.62
N VAL A 228 14.53 30.48 -3.34
CA VAL A 228 14.29 29.09 -2.87
C VAL A 228 15.50 28.18 -3.12
N ALA A 229 16.28 28.41 -4.17
CA ALA A 229 17.40 27.55 -4.55
C ALA A 229 18.63 27.67 -3.63
N LEU A 230 18.73 28.69 -2.77
CA LEU A 230 19.90 28.92 -1.92
C LEU A 230 19.80 28.34 -0.50
N ARG A 231 18.65 27.81 -0.07
CA ARG A 231 18.44 27.38 1.33
C ARG A 231 18.64 25.89 1.60
N PHE A 232 18.87 25.06 0.59
CA PHE A 232 18.96 23.59 0.74
C PHE A 232 20.38 23.01 0.67
N SER A 233 21.41 23.79 1.01
CA SER A 233 22.78 23.26 1.19
C SER A 233 23.50 23.88 2.37
N ALA A 234 23.36 23.25 3.54
CA ALA A 234 24.46 22.92 4.46
C ALA A 234 23.94 22.15 5.69
N PRO A 235 24.78 21.28 6.32
CA PRO A 235 24.35 20.26 7.26
C PRO A 235 24.26 20.80 8.68
N SER A 236 23.28 20.34 9.46
CA SER A 236 23.21 20.67 10.88
C SER A 236 22.95 19.43 11.72
N GLY A 237 23.93 19.11 12.58
CA GLY A 237 23.78 18.18 13.70
C GLY A 237 22.76 18.70 14.70
N GLY A 238 21.49 18.47 14.37
CA GLY A 238 20.33 19.00 15.09
C GLY A 238 19.84 18.06 16.19
N VAL A 239 19.42 18.69 17.28
CA VAL A 239 18.54 18.14 18.33
C VAL A 239 17.47 17.26 17.69
N LYS A 240 17.27 16.03 18.19
CA LYS A 240 16.16 15.16 17.78
C LYS A 240 14.85 15.91 18.02
N GLN A 241 14.30 16.53 16.99
CA GLN A 241 12.96 17.12 17.08
C GLN A 241 11.97 15.99 17.30
N GLU A 242 11.16 16.14 18.34
CA GLU A 242 10.04 15.24 18.61
C GLU A 242 9.08 15.29 17.43
N PHE A 243 8.63 14.13 16.95
CA PHE A 243 7.63 14.06 15.89
C PHE A 243 6.34 14.72 16.38
N VAL A 244 5.92 15.78 15.70
CA VAL A 244 4.64 16.45 15.98
C VAL A 244 3.68 16.05 14.86
N PRO A 245 2.57 15.34 15.17
CA PRO A 245 1.54 15.03 14.19
C PRO A 245 1.01 16.31 13.55
N LEU A 246 0.97 16.32 12.22
CA LEU A 246 0.45 17.39 11.41
C LEU A 246 -1.02 17.67 11.70
N THR A 247 -1.80 16.62 12.01
CA THR A 247 -3.19 16.77 12.50
C THR A 247 -3.27 17.65 13.73
N ARG A 248 -2.42 17.36 14.72
CA ARG A 248 -2.33 18.11 15.97
C ARG A 248 -1.83 19.54 15.74
N GLU A 249 -0.87 19.72 14.83
CA GLU A 249 -0.30 21.03 14.56
C GLU A 249 -1.26 21.97 13.82
N LEU A 250 -2.07 21.42 12.93
CA LEU A 250 -3.05 22.17 12.12
C LEU A 250 -4.43 22.26 12.79
N GLU A 251 -4.58 21.77 14.02
CA GLU A 251 -5.86 21.87 14.74
C GLU A 251 -6.25 23.34 14.95
N GLY A 252 -7.50 23.68 14.61
CA GLY A 252 -7.99 25.07 14.56
C GLY A 252 -7.57 25.88 13.32
N TRP A 253 -6.78 25.30 12.41
CA TRP A 253 -6.38 25.92 11.14
C TRP A 253 -7.05 25.29 9.92
N PHE A 254 -7.61 24.08 10.05
CA PHE A 254 -8.28 23.39 8.95
C PHE A 254 -9.39 24.21 8.29
N GLU A 255 -10.08 25.09 9.03
CA GLU A 255 -11.15 25.95 8.51
C GLU A 255 -10.66 27.22 7.79
N LYS A 256 -9.36 27.52 7.83
CA LYS A 256 -8.80 28.80 7.38
C LYS A 256 -8.12 28.67 6.02
N PRO A 257 -8.15 29.71 5.16
CA PRO A 257 -7.39 29.70 3.92
C PRO A 257 -5.88 29.72 4.21
N LEU A 258 -5.06 29.32 3.23
CA LEU A 258 -3.61 29.19 3.35
C LEU A 258 -2.93 30.51 3.74
N THR A 259 -3.50 31.64 3.29
CA THR A 259 -3.04 32.99 3.59
C THR A 259 -3.15 33.35 5.07
N ASP A 260 -4.08 32.72 5.80
CA ASP A 260 -4.33 33.01 7.21
C ASP A 260 -3.49 32.13 8.14
N LEU A 261 -2.85 31.09 7.60
CA LEU A 261 -1.93 30.25 8.36
C LEU A 261 -0.66 31.04 8.70
N PRO A 262 -0.11 30.89 9.92
CA PRO A 262 1.24 31.36 10.23
C PRO A 262 2.24 30.81 9.22
N GLU A 263 3.26 31.60 8.90
CA GLU A 263 4.22 31.28 7.84
C GLU A 263 4.85 29.89 8.02
N GLU A 264 5.18 29.49 9.25
CA GLU A 264 5.71 28.16 9.57
C GLU A 264 4.74 27.03 9.18
N LYS A 265 3.44 27.20 9.44
CA LYS A 265 2.41 26.22 9.07
C LYS A 265 2.17 26.22 7.57
N ARG A 266 2.23 27.41 6.94
CA ARG A 266 2.08 27.56 5.51
C ARG A 266 3.18 26.82 4.74
N GLN A 267 4.42 26.95 5.19
CA GLN A 267 5.56 26.22 4.62
C GLN A 267 5.41 24.72 4.80
N ARG A 268 4.98 24.28 5.99
CA ARG A 268 4.77 22.85 6.26
C ARG A 268 3.63 22.26 5.44
N VAL A 269 2.52 22.98 5.28
CA VAL A 269 1.41 22.58 4.41
C VAL A 269 1.83 22.55 2.93
N GLY A 270 2.57 23.56 2.47
CA GLY A 270 3.00 23.68 1.08
C GLY A 270 3.89 22.53 0.60
N GLY A 271 4.63 21.87 1.51
CA GLY A 271 5.45 20.71 1.20
C GLY A 271 4.77 19.35 1.41
N VAL A 272 3.53 19.31 1.89
CA VAL A 272 2.86 18.06 2.29
C VAL A 272 1.62 17.74 1.45
N PHE A 273 0.85 18.74 1.04
CA PHE A 273 -0.46 18.51 0.41
C PHE A 273 -0.38 18.49 -1.12
N LEU A 274 -0.91 17.42 -1.74
CA LEU A 274 -0.96 17.22 -3.21
C LEU A 274 -1.87 18.18 -3.95
N VAL A 275 -2.88 18.70 -3.24
CA VAL A 275 -3.88 19.63 -3.75
C VAL A 275 -3.67 20.94 -3.01
N ALA A 276 -3.80 22.07 -3.70
CA ALA A 276 -3.64 23.37 -3.06
C ALA A 276 -4.54 23.44 -1.83
N TRP A 277 -3.99 23.86 -0.70
CA TRP A 277 -4.71 23.90 0.57
C TRP A 277 -6.09 24.55 0.43
N ASP A 278 -6.17 25.66 -0.30
CA ASP A 278 -7.42 26.40 -0.54
C ASP A 278 -8.44 25.70 -1.45
N GLN A 279 -8.02 24.67 -2.20
CA GLN A 279 -8.90 23.80 -2.98
C GLN A 279 -9.41 22.60 -2.16
N LEU A 280 -8.79 22.34 -1.01
CA LEU A 280 -9.23 21.29 -0.09
C LEU A 280 -10.21 21.87 0.93
N THR A 281 -11.23 21.08 1.24
CA THR A 281 -12.09 21.35 2.39
C THR A 281 -11.34 21.19 3.71
N PRO A 282 -11.84 21.81 4.79
CA PRO A 282 -11.32 21.58 6.14
C PRO A 282 -11.16 20.11 6.50
N GLU A 283 -12.13 19.27 6.13
CA GLU A 283 -12.08 17.84 6.40
C GLU A 283 -11.08 17.09 5.53
N GLN A 284 -11.01 17.39 4.23
CA GLN A 284 -9.96 16.80 3.38
C GLN A 284 -8.59 17.16 3.92
N ARG A 285 -8.39 18.42 4.35
CA ARG A 285 -7.13 18.83 4.98
C ARG A 285 -6.81 17.99 6.21
N ARG A 286 -7.80 17.64 7.04
CA ARG A 286 -7.62 16.70 8.17
C ARG A 286 -7.21 15.30 7.69
N ILE A 287 -7.91 14.73 6.72
CA ILE A 287 -7.63 13.38 6.20
C ILE A 287 -6.21 13.30 5.62
N PHE A 288 -5.78 14.28 4.83
CA PHE A 288 -4.41 14.31 4.31
C PHE A 288 -3.38 14.46 5.44
N ALA A 289 -3.68 15.26 6.47
CA ALA A 289 -2.81 15.36 7.63
C ALA A 289 -2.74 14.02 8.40
N GLU A 290 -3.84 13.29 8.54
CA GLU A 290 -3.89 11.95 9.16
C GLU A 290 -3.09 10.92 8.36
N GLN A 291 -3.21 10.94 7.03
CA GLN A 291 -2.41 10.06 6.17
C GLN A 291 -0.92 10.38 6.27
N TRP A 292 -0.57 11.66 6.26
CA TRP A 292 0.81 12.08 6.45
C TRP A 292 1.33 11.63 7.82
N ASP A 293 0.53 11.79 8.88
CA ASP A 293 0.87 11.32 10.22
C ASP A 293 1.05 9.81 10.25
N TYR A 294 0.13 9.06 9.64
CA TYR A 294 0.25 7.62 9.52
C TYR A 294 1.50 7.18 8.76
N GLN A 295 2.01 7.97 7.81
CA GLN A 295 3.21 7.64 7.05
C GLN A 295 4.51 8.03 7.75
N HIS A 296 4.48 9.04 8.61
CA HIS A 296 5.69 9.65 9.17
C HIS A 296 5.85 9.47 10.68
N ASP A 297 4.80 9.04 11.40
CA ASP A 297 4.87 8.82 12.84
C ASP A 297 5.83 7.64 13.14
N PRO A 298 6.92 7.86 13.91
CA PRO A 298 7.84 6.81 14.30
C PRO A 298 7.22 5.75 15.24
N ALA A 299 6.16 6.10 15.99
CA ALA A 299 5.55 5.18 16.94
C ALA A 299 4.83 4.00 16.27
N ILE A 300 4.33 4.21 15.05
CA ILE A 300 3.68 3.20 14.21
C ILE A 300 4.62 2.62 13.15
N GLU A 301 5.90 3.02 13.16
CA GLU A 301 6.91 2.50 12.22
C GLU A 301 7.07 0.98 12.34
N ALA A 302 6.95 0.43 13.55
CA ALA A 302 6.99 -1.01 13.77
C ALA A 302 5.80 -1.73 13.11
N GLU A 303 4.60 -1.16 13.16
CA GLU A 303 3.42 -1.72 12.49
C GLU A 303 3.54 -1.65 10.96
N ARG A 304 3.97 -0.49 10.44
CA ARG A 304 4.25 -0.33 9.00
C ARG A 304 5.32 -1.30 8.52
N THR A 305 6.40 -1.43 9.29
CA THR A 305 7.53 -2.32 9.00
C THR A 305 7.09 -3.77 9.09
N GLN A 306 6.30 -4.17 10.09
CA GLN A 306 5.79 -5.54 10.18
C GLN A 306 4.90 -5.89 9.00
N GLY A 307 3.96 -5.01 8.62
CA GLY A 307 3.12 -5.24 7.44
C GLY A 307 3.93 -5.33 6.14
N TRP A 308 5.03 -4.59 6.06
CA TRP A 308 5.97 -4.64 4.93
C TRP A 308 6.86 -5.89 4.97
N GLU A 309 7.36 -6.27 6.15
CA GLU A 309 8.17 -7.46 6.38
C GLU A 309 7.35 -8.72 6.12
N GLU A 310 6.08 -8.79 6.50
CA GLU A 310 5.22 -9.92 6.14
C GLU A 310 5.07 -10.05 4.62
N ALA A 311 4.88 -8.94 3.91
CA ALA A 311 4.85 -8.95 2.45
C ALA A 311 6.20 -9.31 1.81
N ILE A 312 7.31 -8.92 2.44
CA ILE A 312 8.68 -9.13 1.92
C ILE A 312 9.30 -10.45 2.33
N VAL A 313 8.99 -11.00 3.49
CA VAL A 313 9.44 -12.32 3.95
C VAL A 313 8.87 -13.39 3.04
N ASP A 314 7.60 -13.23 2.64
CA ASP A 314 6.96 -14.09 1.65
C ASP A 314 7.71 -13.99 0.32
N TRP A 315 8.12 -12.79 -0.10
CA TRP A 315 8.85 -12.58 -1.36
C TRP A 315 10.33 -13.02 -1.33
N ARG A 316 11.09 -12.75 -0.26
CA ARG A 316 12.51 -13.12 -0.11
C ARG A 316 12.69 -14.62 -0.18
N TYR A 317 11.73 -15.38 0.35
CA TYR A 317 11.72 -16.83 0.25
C TYR A 317 11.71 -17.29 -1.22
N TRP A 318 10.87 -16.70 -2.09
CA TRP A 318 10.76 -17.11 -3.49
C TRP A 318 11.88 -16.56 -4.38
N GLY A 319 12.37 -15.34 -4.11
CA GLY A 319 13.53 -14.78 -4.81
C GLY A 319 14.81 -15.58 -4.58
N GLN A 320 14.88 -16.36 -3.49
CA GLN A 320 16.01 -17.25 -3.19
C GLN A 320 15.86 -18.65 -3.77
N LEU A 321 14.68 -19.04 -4.30
CA LEU A 321 14.54 -20.35 -4.91
C LEU A 321 15.30 -20.38 -6.25
N PRO A 322 16.27 -21.28 -6.42
CA PRO A 322 17.07 -21.33 -7.64
C PRO A 322 16.22 -21.75 -8.85
N THR A 323 15.13 -22.49 -8.61
CA THR A 323 14.19 -22.92 -9.64
C THR A 323 12.77 -23.04 -9.08
N LEU A 324 11.79 -22.70 -9.93
CA LEU A 324 10.36 -22.82 -9.66
C LEU A 324 9.76 -23.92 -10.55
N SER A 325 8.80 -24.67 -10.03
CA SER A 325 7.91 -25.47 -10.87
C SER A 325 6.96 -24.57 -11.67
N ALA A 326 6.28 -25.16 -12.67
CA ALA A 326 5.24 -24.45 -13.42
C ALA A 326 4.13 -23.93 -12.50
N GLU A 327 3.71 -24.76 -11.53
CA GLU A 327 2.65 -24.43 -10.58
C GLU A 327 3.07 -23.30 -9.65
N GLU A 328 4.27 -23.37 -9.06
CA GLU A 328 4.80 -22.31 -8.19
C GLU A 328 4.94 -20.97 -8.93
N PHE A 329 5.37 -20.99 -10.20
CA PHE A 329 5.41 -19.80 -11.03
C PHE A 329 4.01 -19.22 -11.28
N CYS A 330 3.04 -20.08 -11.64
CA CYS A 330 1.67 -19.64 -11.89
C CYS A 330 1.04 -19.04 -10.62
N ILE A 331 1.27 -19.65 -9.45
CA ILE A 331 0.79 -19.11 -8.17
C ILE A 331 1.42 -17.75 -7.88
N LEU A 332 2.75 -17.63 -8.02
CA LEU A 332 3.49 -16.40 -7.77
C LEU A 332 3.05 -15.25 -8.71
N ARG A 333 2.71 -15.58 -9.96
CA ARG A 333 2.19 -14.62 -10.96
C ARG A 333 0.88 -13.97 -10.52
N HIS A 334 0.03 -14.70 -9.79
CA HIS A 334 -1.22 -14.19 -9.21
C HIS A 334 -1.03 -13.52 -7.85
N VAL A 335 0.20 -13.13 -7.51
CA VAL A 335 0.55 -12.38 -6.27
C VAL A 335 0.07 -13.12 -5.02
N THR A 336 0.00 -14.45 -5.08
CA THR A 336 -0.43 -15.28 -3.96
C THR A 336 0.78 -16.00 -3.37
N ASP A 337 0.82 -16.09 -2.04
CA ASP A 337 1.79 -16.96 -1.35
C ASP A 337 1.43 -18.43 -1.63
N PRO A 338 2.32 -19.23 -2.25
CA PRO A 338 2.09 -20.66 -2.48
C PRO A 338 1.83 -21.47 -1.21
N ARG A 339 2.24 -20.99 -0.02
CA ARG A 339 1.88 -21.63 1.26
C ARG A 339 0.42 -21.39 1.63
N LYS A 340 -0.17 -20.30 1.16
CA LYS A 340 -1.59 -19.96 1.29
C LYS A 340 -2.42 -20.47 0.11
N PHE A 341 -1.77 -20.91 -0.98
CA PHE A 341 -2.46 -21.39 -2.17
C PHE A 341 -3.48 -22.48 -1.87
N GLU A 342 -3.14 -23.51 -1.08
CA GLU A 342 -4.13 -24.58 -0.83
C GLU A 342 -5.34 -24.10 -0.03
N SER A 343 -5.16 -23.16 0.90
CA SER A 343 -6.29 -22.50 1.57
C SER A 343 -7.08 -21.57 0.65
N GLU A 344 -6.47 -21.09 -0.43
CA GLU A 344 -7.04 -20.12 -1.37
C GLU A 344 -7.45 -20.74 -2.72
N ARG A 345 -7.21 -22.04 -2.93
CA ARG A 345 -7.36 -22.72 -4.23
C ARG A 345 -8.79 -22.70 -4.74
N GLN A 346 -9.73 -22.90 -3.82
CA GLN A 346 -11.16 -22.90 -4.10
C GLN A 346 -11.82 -21.56 -3.75
N THR A 347 -11.09 -20.65 -3.11
CA THR A 347 -11.61 -19.32 -2.91
C THR A 347 -11.47 -18.56 -4.23
N ILE A 348 -12.53 -17.88 -4.60
CA ILE A 348 -12.37 -16.77 -5.51
C ILE A 348 -11.87 -15.65 -4.60
N PRO A 349 -10.65 -15.11 -4.80
CA PRO A 349 -10.28 -13.85 -4.19
C PRO A 349 -11.11 -12.80 -4.94
N GLY A 350 -12.40 -12.80 -4.64
CA GLY A 350 -13.36 -11.83 -5.06
C GLY A 350 -13.83 -11.73 -6.52
N GLY A 351 -15.01 -12.26 -6.85
CA GLY A 351 -15.80 -11.83 -8.02
C GLY A 351 -16.34 -12.96 -8.88
N ALA A 352 -17.13 -12.67 -9.92
CA ALA A 352 -17.70 -13.65 -10.85
C ALA A 352 -16.67 -14.24 -11.85
N GLY A 353 -15.41 -14.37 -11.43
CA GLY A 353 -14.30 -14.92 -12.22
C GLY A 353 -13.89 -16.31 -11.72
N ALA A 354 -13.03 -16.97 -12.49
CA ALA A 354 -12.49 -18.28 -12.13
C ALA A 354 -11.78 -18.20 -10.76
N THR A 355 -11.87 -19.25 -9.92
CA THR A 355 -11.16 -19.33 -8.63
C THR A 355 -9.66 -19.15 -8.82
N LEU A 356 -8.91 -18.84 -7.76
CA LEU A 356 -7.44 -18.79 -7.87
C LEU A 356 -6.89 -20.12 -8.43
N GLY A 357 -7.41 -21.25 -7.95
CA GLY A 357 -7.08 -22.58 -8.47
C GLY A 357 -7.39 -22.72 -9.96
N GLN A 358 -8.55 -22.23 -10.43
CA GLN A 358 -8.89 -22.28 -11.86
C GLN A 358 -7.97 -21.39 -12.70
N ARG A 359 -7.60 -20.20 -12.23
CA ARG A 359 -6.66 -19.33 -12.95
C ARG A 359 -5.26 -19.94 -13.02
N VAL A 360 -4.80 -20.56 -11.93
CA VAL A 360 -3.54 -21.30 -11.90
C VAL A 360 -3.61 -22.52 -12.83
N GLU A 361 -4.72 -23.25 -12.84
CA GLU A 361 -4.92 -24.39 -13.73
C GLU A 361 -4.98 -23.98 -15.21
N ASP A 362 -5.62 -22.85 -15.53
CA ASP A 362 -5.64 -22.29 -16.88
C ASP A 362 -4.24 -21.90 -17.37
N ASP A 363 -3.43 -21.28 -16.50
CA ASP A 363 -2.04 -20.96 -16.81
C ASP A 363 -1.19 -22.23 -16.95
N LEU A 364 -1.38 -23.23 -16.08
CA LEU A 364 -0.72 -24.53 -16.17
C LEU A 364 -1.05 -25.25 -17.48
N ARG A 365 -2.31 -25.23 -17.93
CA ARG A 365 -2.69 -25.79 -19.24
C ARG A 365 -1.97 -25.07 -20.38
N ARG A 366 -1.74 -23.75 -20.28
CA ARG A 366 -0.93 -23.00 -21.26
C ARG A 366 0.53 -23.40 -21.22
N VAL A 367 1.10 -23.66 -20.03
CA VAL A 367 2.46 -24.22 -19.90
C VAL A 367 2.55 -25.58 -20.59
N VAL A 368 1.60 -26.48 -20.31
CA VAL A 368 1.59 -27.85 -20.87
C VAL A 368 1.39 -27.84 -22.39
N ALA A 369 0.54 -26.95 -22.90
CA ALA A 369 0.31 -26.80 -24.34
C ALA A 369 1.55 -26.28 -25.08
N ASP A 370 2.43 -25.54 -24.40
CA ASP A 370 3.70 -25.12 -24.94
C ASP A 370 4.74 -26.23 -24.79
N SER A 371 4.93 -27.02 -25.85
CA SER A 371 5.89 -28.13 -25.92
C SER A 371 7.34 -27.77 -25.57
N ALA A 372 7.69 -26.47 -25.49
CA ALA A 372 9.01 -26.00 -25.09
C ALA A 372 9.28 -26.10 -23.58
N VAL A 373 8.24 -26.23 -22.74
CA VAL A 373 8.38 -26.26 -21.28
C VAL A 373 7.63 -27.44 -20.69
N SER A 374 8.37 -28.47 -20.25
CA SER A 374 7.76 -29.57 -19.50
C SER A 374 7.30 -29.09 -18.14
N GLU A 375 6.04 -29.36 -17.79
CA GLU A 375 5.44 -29.10 -16.47
C GLU A 375 6.26 -29.68 -15.29
N LYS A 376 6.99 -30.77 -15.54
CA LYS A 376 7.84 -31.44 -14.53
C LYS A 376 9.20 -30.76 -14.36
N LYS A 377 9.59 -29.86 -15.25
CA LYS A 377 10.91 -29.21 -15.22
C LYS A 377 10.83 -27.95 -14.38
N ARG A 378 11.63 -27.90 -13.32
CA ARG A 378 11.83 -26.67 -12.54
C ARG A 378 12.79 -25.76 -13.31
N LEU A 379 12.43 -24.49 -13.47
CA LEU A 379 13.21 -23.51 -14.22
C LEU A 379 13.52 -22.28 -13.36
N PRO A 380 14.64 -21.57 -13.61
CA PRO A 380 14.91 -20.28 -12.98
C PRO A 380 13.80 -19.27 -13.28
N LEU A 381 13.54 -18.36 -12.35
CA LEU A 381 12.49 -17.34 -12.48
C LEU A 381 12.61 -16.54 -13.80
N GLY A 382 13.82 -16.17 -14.22
CA GLY A 382 14.01 -15.44 -15.48
C GLY A 382 13.61 -16.21 -16.73
N ARG A 383 13.73 -17.55 -16.72
CA ARG A 383 13.22 -18.39 -17.82
C ARG A 383 11.71 -18.40 -17.85
N TRP A 384 11.06 -18.45 -16.69
CA TRP A 384 9.60 -18.38 -16.59
C TRP A 384 9.05 -17.02 -17.01
N VAL A 385 9.66 -15.92 -16.58
CA VAL A 385 9.25 -14.56 -16.97
C VAL A 385 9.42 -14.36 -18.48
N SER A 386 10.53 -14.84 -19.06
CA SER A 386 10.75 -14.81 -20.51
C SER A 386 9.72 -15.65 -21.27
N TRP A 387 9.40 -16.85 -20.77
CA TRP A 387 8.34 -17.70 -21.32
C TRP A 387 6.97 -17.00 -21.28
N ALA A 388 6.57 -16.49 -20.12
CA ALA A 388 5.29 -15.82 -19.93
C ALA A 388 5.11 -14.65 -20.90
N SER A 389 6.16 -13.83 -21.08
CA SER A 389 6.16 -12.75 -22.07
C SER A 389 5.91 -13.26 -23.50
N LYS A 390 6.55 -14.37 -23.91
CA LYS A 390 6.35 -14.97 -25.25
C LYS A 390 4.93 -15.47 -25.50
N VAL A 391 4.27 -15.98 -24.47
CA VAL A 391 2.87 -16.46 -24.56
C VAL A 391 1.85 -15.37 -24.21
N GLY A 392 2.27 -14.10 -24.10
CA GLY A 392 1.39 -12.97 -23.83
C GLY A 392 0.84 -12.91 -22.41
N LEU A 393 1.47 -13.59 -21.45
CA LEU A 393 1.12 -13.50 -20.03
C LEU A 393 1.86 -12.33 -19.38
N ILE A 394 1.10 -11.50 -18.66
CA ILE A 394 1.66 -10.38 -17.88
C ILE A 394 2.26 -10.94 -16.59
N CYS A 395 3.51 -10.57 -16.32
CA CYS A 395 4.18 -10.77 -15.04
C CYS A 395 4.24 -9.44 -14.26
N PRO A 396 3.97 -9.44 -12.94
CA PRO A 396 4.18 -8.29 -12.08
C PRO A 396 5.60 -7.68 -12.21
N GLY A 397 5.72 -6.37 -12.01
CA GLY A 397 6.98 -5.63 -12.12
C GLY A 397 8.11 -6.24 -11.30
N PHE A 398 7.82 -6.63 -10.05
CA PHE A 398 8.81 -7.24 -9.17
C PHE A 398 9.38 -8.56 -9.70
N MET A 399 8.64 -9.38 -10.45
CA MET A 399 9.17 -10.62 -11.02
C MET A 399 10.20 -10.34 -12.12
N ARG A 400 9.99 -9.26 -12.89
CA ARG A 400 10.87 -8.84 -13.99
C ARG A 400 12.21 -8.32 -13.47
N THR A 401 12.18 -7.39 -12.51
CA THR A 401 13.40 -6.83 -11.91
C THR A 401 14.33 -7.91 -11.34
N ASN A 402 13.75 -8.96 -10.75
CA ASN A 402 14.53 -10.06 -10.16
C ASN A 402 15.00 -11.10 -11.19
N ALA A 403 14.21 -11.36 -12.23
CA ALA A 403 14.67 -12.13 -13.38
C ALA A 403 15.93 -11.49 -13.99
N ASP A 404 15.94 -10.16 -14.08
CA ASP A 404 17.07 -9.40 -14.61
C ASP A 404 18.27 -9.42 -13.65
N ALA A 405 18.04 -9.29 -12.34
CA ALA A 405 19.11 -9.41 -11.33
C ALA A 405 19.77 -10.79 -11.37
N ALA A 406 18.98 -11.87 -11.41
CA ALA A 406 19.49 -13.24 -11.52
C ALA A 406 20.25 -13.49 -12.84
N SER A 407 19.84 -12.82 -13.93
CA SER A 407 20.55 -12.92 -15.22
C SER A 407 21.89 -12.18 -15.22
N LYS A 408 22.03 -11.11 -14.42
CA LYS A 408 23.26 -10.32 -14.33
C LYS A 408 24.33 -11.04 -13.52
N ASP A 409 23.93 -11.78 -12.48
CA ASP A 409 24.86 -12.61 -11.72
C ASP A 409 25.41 -13.79 -12.56
N ASP A 410 24.66 -14.23 -13.57
CA ASP A 410 25.05 -15.32 -14.51
C ASP A 410 26.13 -14.89 -15.53
N VAL A 411 26.38 -13.58 -15.71
CA VAL A 411 27.38 -13.06 -16.67
C VAL A 411 28.79 -12.96 -16.07
N THR A 412 28.93 -13.05 -14.74
CA THR A 412 30.24 -12.86 -14.07
C THR A 412 31.05 -14.14 -13.81
N GLU A 413 30.54 -15.34 -14.07
CA GLU A 413 31.35 -16.57 -14.01
C GLU A 413 30.94 -17.58 -15.09
N GLY A 414 31.39 -17.33 -16.32
CA GLY A 414 31.43 -18.35 -17.36
C GLY A 414 32.36 -19.50 -16.98
N ARG A 415 31.80 -20.57 -16.41
CA ARG A 415 32.29 -21.96 -16.52
C ARG A 415 31.14 -22.90 -16.28
N ASP A 416 30.87 -23.75 -17.27
CA ASP A 416 30.11 -24.98 -17.14
C ASP A 416 30.43 -25.69 -15.82
N ARG A 417 29.55 -25.55 -14.83
CA ARG A 417 29.45 -26.48 -13.72
C ARG A 417 28.18 -27.28 -13.92
N HIS A 418 28.37 -28.57 -14.19
CA HIS A 418 27.42 -29.59 -13.78
C HIS A 418 27.00 -29.29 -12.33
N TYR A 419 25.76 -28.85 -12.12
CA TYR A 419 25.16 -28.70 -10.79
C TYR A 419 24.86 -30.10 -10.24
N SER A 420 25.92 -30.71 -9.72
CA SER A 420 25.92 -31.96 -8.97
C SER A 420 27.10 -31.91 -7.99
N SER A 421 27.06 -30.99 -7.03
CA SER A 421 27.68 -31.20 -5.72
C SER A 421 27.07 -30.22 -4.73
N VAL A 422 26.53 -30.76 -3.64
CA VAL A 422 26.10 -29.99 -2.47
C VAL A 422 27.36 -29.36 -1.89
N GLU A 423 27.61 -28.07 -2.15
CA GLU A 423 28.70 -27.36 -1.47
C GLU A 423 28.34 -27.27 0.02
N GLY A 424 29.05 -28.05 0.86
CA GLY A 424 28.82 -28.02 2.30
C GLY A 424 29.16 -26.66 2.92
N ILE A 425 28.49 -26.31 4.00
CA ILE A 425 28.74 -25.07 4.75
C ILE A 425 29.71 -25.32 5.91
N THR A 426 30.53 -24.33 6.27
CA THR A 426 31.36 -24.40 7.48
C THR A 426 30.55 -23.97 8.72
N PRO A 427 30.92 -24.40 9.94
CA PRO A 427 30.24 -23.98 11.17
C PRO A 427 30.20 -22.45 11.32
N LYS A 428 31.28 -21.77 10.96
CA LYS A 428 31.37 -20.30 11.02
C LYS A 428 30.33 -19.64 10.11
N GLN A 429 30.26 -20.06 8.86
CA GLN A 429 29.28 -19.55 7.89
C GLN A 429 27.84 -19.78 8.35
N PHE A 430 27.55 -20.96 8.91
CA PHE A 430 26.22 -21.28 9.42
C PHE A 430 25.86 -20.40 10.64
N ILE A 431 26.79 -20.22 11.59
CA ILE A 431 26.59 -19.35 12.75
C ILE A 431 26.41 -17.89 12.33
N GLU A 432 27.22 -17.37 11.42
CA GLU A 432 27.11 -15.98 10.97
C GLU A 432 25.79 -15.72 10.25
N ARG A 433 25.35 -16.67 9.42
CA ARG A 433 24.10 -16.57 8.65
C ARG A 433 22.86 -16.63 9.55
N TYR A 434 22.83 -17.55 10.52
CA TYR A 434 21.59 -17.85 11.26
C TYR A 434 21.62 -17.46 12.74
N ALA A 435 22.69 -16.84 13.26
CA ALA A 435 22.76 -16.46 14.67
C ALA A 435 22.77 -14.95 14.91
N ALA A 436 22.92 -14.14 13.84
CA ALA A 436 23.18 -12.71 13.95
C ALA A 436 22.06 -11.93 14.67
N ASN A 437 20.80 -12.36 14.47
CA ASN A 437 19.62 -11.59 14.89
C ASN A 437 18.88 -12.18 16.11
N VAL A 438 19.36 -13.30 16.68
CA VAL A 438 18.70 -13.96 17.83
C VAL A 438 19.56 -13.90 19.08
N ARG A 439 18.98 -13.35 20.15
CA ARG A 439 19.61 -13.27 21.47
C ARG A 439 19.91 -14.68 21.98
N GLY A 440 21.20 -15.01 22.05
CA GLY A 440 21.67 -16.34 22.50
C GLY A 440 21.83 -17.37 21.40
N GLY A 441 21.39 -17.11 20.16
CA GLY A 441 21.50 -18.04 19.05
C GLY A 441 22.94 -18.40 18.70
N LYS A 442 23.87 -17.44 18.82
CA LYS A 442 25.31 -17.69 18.61
C LYS A 442 25.86 -18.66 19.65
N GLN A 443 25.50 -18.47 20.92
CA GLN A 443 25.94 -19.36 22.01
C GLN A 443 25.30 -20.74 21.89
N PHE A 444 24.06 -20.81 21.40
CA PHE A 444 23.40 -22.07 21.09
C PHE A 444 24.14 -22.83 19.98
N LEU A 445 24.30 -22.24 18.80
CA LEU A 445 24.93 -22.90 17.66
C LEU A 445 26.40 -23.24 17.94
N ASP A 446 27.12 -22.39 18.68
CA ASP A 446 28.47 -22.72 19.15
C ASP A 446 28.46 -24.01 20.00
N LYS A 447 27.51 -24.16 20.93
CA LYS A 447 27.36 -25.40 21.72
C LYS A 447 26.90 -26.59 20.87
N TRP A 448 26.11 -26.34 19.83
CA TRP A 448 25.62 -27.38 18.94
C TRP A 448 26.73 -27.98 18.06
N PHE A 449 27.63 -27.13 17.55
CA PHE A 449 28.82 -27.54 16.79
C PHE A 449 29.96 -28.07 17.68
N LYS A 450 30.16 -27.52 18.88
CA LYS A 450 31.27 -27.90 19.77
C LYS A 450 30.90 -28.99 20.79
N GLY A 451 29.61 -29.29 20.94
CA GLY A 451 29.07 -30.18 21.96
C GLY A 451 28.99 -29.53 23.35
N LYS A 452 28.09 -30.03 24.21
CA LYS A 452 28.12 -29.72 25.65
C LYS A 452 29.17 -30.63 26.29
N THR A 453 30.35 -30.11 26.60
CA THR A 453 31.38 -30.88 27.30
C THR A 453 30.84 -31.41 28.65
N ARG A 454 30.87 -32.73 28.84
CA ARG A 454 31.29 -33.42 30.10
C ARG A 454 31.34 -34.95 30.06
N LYS A 455 30.76 -35.64 29.06
CA LYS A 455 30.96 -37.09 28.89
C LYS A 455 32.04 -37.38 27.84
N LYS A 456 33.12 -38.05 28.26
CA LYS A 456 34.22 -38.48 27.37
C LYS A 456 33.65 -39.47 26.34
N GLY A 457 33.59 -39.05 25.07
CA GLY A 457 33.17 -39.89 23.93
C GLY A 457 31.88 -39.47 23.22
N GLU A 458 31.16 -38.47 23.72
CA GLU A 458 29.94 -37.98 23.05
C GLU A 458 30.31 -37.01 21.91
N LYS A 459 29.81 -37.27 20.70
CA LYS A 459 30.02 -36.38 19.54
C LYS A 459 29.06 -35.18 19.62
N PRO A 460 29.45 -33.98 19.14
CA PRO A 460 28.53 -32.85 18.99
C PRO A 460 27.31 -33.22 18.15
N ALA A 461 26.16 -32.64 18.48
CA ALA A 461 24.91 -32.90 17.76
C ALA A 461 24.99 -32.53 16.26
N ALA A 462 25.79 -31.53 15.90
CA ALA A 462 25.99 -31.16 14.51
C ALA A 462 26.83 -32.18 13.70
N GLU A 463 27.57 -33.07 14.37
CA GLU A 463 28.53 -33.97 13.72
C GLU A 463 27.84 -35.02 12.83
N GLN A 464 26.57 -35.33 13.10
CA GLN A 464 25.76 -36.21 12.25
C GLN A 464 25.46 -35.62 10.87
N PHE A 465 25.64 -34.30 10.67
CA PHE A 465 25.41 -33.63 9.39
C PHE A 465 26.69 -33.37 8.60
N ARG A 466 27.83 -33.89 9.06
CA ARG A 466 29.12 -33.70 8.38
C ARG A 466 29.11 -34.46 7.05
N LEU A 467 29.52 -33.81 5.96
CA LEU A 467 29.60 -34.47 4.65
C LEU A 467 30.81 -35.42 4.60
N ASP A 468 30.60 -36.62 4.07
CA ASP A 468 31.65 -37.63 3.96
C ASP A 468 32.82 -37.15 3.09
N GLY A 469 34.05 -37.48 3.51
CA GLY A 469 35.26 -37.06 2.82
C GLY A 469 35.63 -35.57 2.95
N SER A 470 34.81 -34.77 3.64
CA SER A 470 35.04 -33.34 3.81
C SER A 470 35.38 -32.97 5.26
N ARG A 471 36.47 -32.23 5.46
CA ARG A 471 36.87 -31.78 6.79
C ARG A 471 36.15 -30.48 7.14
N GLY A 472 35.21 -30.57 8.09
CA GLY A 472 34.54 -29.39 8.65
C GLY A 472 33.49 -28.76 7.74
N ARG A 473 32.94 -29.52 6.80
CA ARG A 473 31.82 -29.11 5.96
C ARG A 473 30.59 -29.93 6.33
N TYR A 474 29.45 -29.25 6.39
CA TYR A 474 28.20 -29.81 6.88
C TYR A 474 27.09 -29.61 5.83
N ASN A 475 26.13 -30.52 5.81
CA ASN A 475 24.94 -30.41 4.98
C ASN A 475 23.99 -29.36 5.60
N GLU A 476 23.97 -28.16 5.02
CA GLU A 476 23.18 -27.03 5.50
C GLU A 476 21.69 -27.35 5.62
N SER A 477 21.12 -27.96 4.58
CA SER A 477 19.69 -28.29 4.52
C SER A 477 19.30 -29.32 5.57
N ALA A 478 20.15 -30.34 5.81
CA ALA A 478 19.91 -31.33 6.86
C ALA A 478 19.99 -30.72 8.27
N MET A 479 20.92 -29.78 8.50
CA MET A 479 21.02 -29.05 9.76
C MET A 479 19.78 -28.21 10.05
N LEU A 480 19.29 -27.45 9.06
CA LEU A 480 18.07 -26.64 9.21
C LEU A 480 16.83 -27.52 9.47
N ALA A 481 16.71 -28.64 8.76
CA ALA A 481 15.62 -29.59 8.94
C ALA A 481 15.61 -30.17 10.38
N ALA A 482 16.76 -30.57 10.90
CA ALA A 482 16.88 -31.11 12.24
C ALA A 482 16.53 -30.07 13.33
N LEU A 483 17.01 -28.84 13.20
CA LEU A 483 16.66 -27.76 14.15
C LEU A 483 15.17 -27.44 14.15
N LYS A 484 14.51 -27.59 12.99
CA LYS A 484 13.07 -27.46 12.86
C LYS A 484 12.31 -28.61 13.53
N GLU A 485 12.75 -29.85 13.32
CA GLU A 485 12.15 -31.04 13.94
C GLU A 485 12.31 -31.03 15.47
N GLU A 486 13.44 -30.55 15.99
CA GLU A 486 13.68 -30.39 17.43
C GLU A 486 12.86 -29.24 18.06
N GLY A 487 12.15 -28.42 17.26
CA GLY A 487 11.43 -27.24 17.75
C GLY A 487 12.36 -26.10 18.18
N ARG A 488 13.61 -26.11 17.71
CA ARG A 488 14.68 -25.17 18.11
C ARG A 488 15.02 -24.16 17.02
N TYR A 489 14.21 -24.13 15.97
CA TYR A 489 14.37 -23.23 14.84
C TYR A 489 14.33 -21.76 15.25
N SER A 490 13.53 -21.41 16.27
CA SER A 490 13.47 -20.05 16.83
C SER A 490 14.74 -19.63 17.58
N GLU A 491 15.64 -20.57 17.90
CA GLU A 491 16.95 -20.26 18.50
C GLU A 491 17.97 -19.77 17.45
N ILE A 492 17.63 -19.82 16.17
CA ILE A 492 18.45 -19.31 15.06
C ILE A 492 17.63 -18.26 14.29
N GLY A 493 18.18 -17.05 14.16
CA GLY A 493 17.54 -15.93 13.50
C GLY A 493 17.36 -16.20 12.03
N HIS A 494 16.13 -16.08 11.57
CA HIS A 494 15.77 -16.21 10.18
C HIS A 494 15.82 -14.87 9.45
#